data_AF-A0A7K4M477-F1
#
_entry.id   AF-A0A7K4M477-F1
#
_cell.length_a   1.000
_cell.length_b   1.000
_cell.length_c   1.000
_cell.angle_alpha   90.00
_cell.angle_beta   90.00
_cell.angle_gamma   90.00
#
_symmetry.space_group_name_H-M   'P 1'
#
loop_
_entity.id
_entity.type
_entity.pdbx_description
1 polymer ?
#
loop_
_entity_poly.entity_id
_entity_poly.type
_entity_poly.pdbx_seq_one_letter_code
_entity_poly.pdbx_strand_id
1 'polypeptide(L)' 'PGPLRLVAQLNPQRAALKRGAQPVRSLAQPFDPRHFNFTQIRPAEVLFRLRRAPARHPPFEHVLVVINVSPLERG' A
#
# COMPACT_ATOMS: atom_id res chain seq x y z
N PRO A 1 -26.32 -3.23 11.95
CA PRO A 1 -25.64 -4.43 11.41
C PRO A 1 -26.51 -5.68 11.59
N GLY A 2 -26.71 -6.46 10.52
CA GLY A 2 -27.50 -7.71 10.56
C GLY A 2 -26.76 -8.89 11.20
N PRO A 3 -27.41 -10.05 11.35
CA PRO A 3 -26.87 -11.23 12.04
C PRO A 3 -25.54 -11.74 11.45
N LEU A 4 -25.28 -11.46 10.17
CA LEU A 4 -24.04 -11.84 9.48
C LEU A 4 -22.89 -10.83 9.61
N ARG A 5 -23.16 -9.63 10.15
CA ARG A 5 -22.17 -8.55 10.35
C ARG A 5 -21.34 -8.17 9.10
N LEU A 6 -21.91 -8.34 7.92
CA LEU A 6 -21.27 -7.99 6.66
C LEU A 6 -21.25 -6.47 6.45
N VAL A 7 -20.17 -5.98 5.86
CA VAL A 7 -20.00 -4.59 5.41
C VAL A 7 -19.61 -4.65 3.93
N ALA A 8 -20.35 -3.94 3.09
CA ALA A 8 -20.03 -3.75 1.69
C ALA A 8 -19.73 -2.28 1.44
N GLN A 9 -18.77 -2.00 0.56
CA GLN A 9 -18.38 -0.64 0.20
C GLN A 9 -18.24 -0.54 -1.32
N LEU A 10 -18.95 0.43 -1.90
CA LEU A 10 -18.78 0.79 -3.30
C LEU A 10 -17.62 1.79 -3.41
N ASN A 11 -16.60 1.44 -4.20
CA ASN A 11 -15.46 2.31 -4.49
C ASN A 11 -15.48 2.70 -5.98
N PRO A 12 -16.30 3.67 -6.40
CA PRO A 12 -16.47 3.97 -7.83
C PRO A 12 -15.18 4.50 -8.46
N GLN A 13 -14.45 5.34 -7.73
CA GLN A 13 -13.15 5.85 -8.16
C GLN A 13 -12.10 4.75 -8.34
N ARG A 14 -12.23 3.61 -7.65
CA ARG A 14 -11.31 2.48 -7.84
C ARG A 14 -11.38 1.90 -9.24
N ALA A 15 -12.54 1.98 -9.91
CA ALA A 15 -12.65 1.54 -11.30
C ALA A 15 -11.98 2.54 -12.26
N ALA A 16 -12.19 3.85 -12.04
CA ALA A 16 -11.65 4.91 -12.89
C ALA A 16 -10.13 5.13 -12.71
N LEU A 17 -9.66 5.08 -11.47
CA LEU A 17 -8.25 5.28 -11.09
C LEU A 17 -7.47 3.96 -11.04
N LYS A 18 -8.07 2.86 -11.51
CA LYS A 18 -7.40 1.57 -11.58
C LYS A 18 -6.14 1.70 -12.43
N ARG A 19 -5.00 1.21 -11.92
CA ARG A 19 -3.80 1.05 -12.74
C ARG A 19 -4.13 0.16 -13.93
N GLY A 20 -3.90 0.67 -15.15
CA GLY A 20 -4.11 -0.10 -16.37
C GLY A 20 -3.35 -1.43 -16.33
N ALA A 21 -3.91 -2.45 -17.00
CA ALA A 21 -3.18 -3.70 -17.20
C ALA A 21 -1.87 -3.38 -17.93
N GLN A 22 -0.76 -3.93 -17.44
CA GLN A 22 0.52 -3.78 -18.13
C GLN A 22 0.44 -4.59 -19.44
N PRO A 23 0.69 -3.98 -20.60
CA PRO A 23 0.73 -4.73 -21.85
C PRO A 23 1.95 -5.67 -21.82
N VAL A 24 1.70 -6.98 -21.87
CA VAL A 24 2.75 -7.99 -21.98
C VAL A 24 3.06 -8.15 -23.46
N ARG A 25 4.24 -7.71 -23.89
CA ARG A 25 4.66 -7.76 -25.31
C ARG A 25 5.48 -9.00 -25.65
N SER A 26 5.93 -9.75 -24.66
CA SER A 26 6.75 -10.95 -24.81
C SER A 26 6.64 -11.84 -23.57
N LEU A 27 6.77 -13.16 -23.73
CA LEU A 27 6.88 -14.10 -22.62
C LEU A 27 8.17 -13.92 -21.82
N ALA A 28 9.25 -13.47 -22.48
CA ALA A 28 10.54 -13.18 -21.84
C ALA A 28 10.69 -11.70 -21.46
N GLN A 29 9.58 -10.97 -21.29
CA GLN A 29 9.62 -9.55 -20.94
C GLN A 29 10.32 -9.36 -19.58
N PRO A 30 11.35 -8.50 -19.49
CA PRO A 30 12.04 -8.27 -18.23
C PRO A 30 11.13 -7.56 -17.23
N PHE A 31 11.35 -7.84 -15.95
CA PHE A 31 10.69 -7.14 -14.85
C PHE A 31 11.15 -5.68 -14.81
N ASP A 32 10.19 -4.75 -14.84
CA ASP A 32 10.47 -3.33 -14.60
C ASP A 32 9.95 -2.94 -13.20
N PRO A 33 10.83 -2.71 -12.22
CA PRO A 33 10.42 -2.36 -10.85
C PRO A 33 9.63 -1.05 -10.79
N ARG A 34 9.76 -0.16 -11.78
CA ARG A 34 9.01 1.10 -11.83
C ARG A 34 7.54 0.89 -12.17
N HIS A 35 7.21 -0.21 -12.85
CA HIS A 35 5.83 -0.56 -13.21
C HIS A 35 5.15 -1.41 -12.14
N PHE A 36 5.87 -1.93 -11.16
CA PHE A 36 5.32 -2.84 -10.17
C PHE A 36 5.80 -2.42 -8.78
N ASN A 37 5.17 -1.39 -8.20
CA ASN A 37 5.59 -0.92 -6.89
C ASN A 37 4.42 -0.47 -6.01
N PHE A 38 3.65 -1.47 -5.53
CA PHE A 38 2.68 -1.27 -4.44
C PHE A 38 3.35 -1.24 -3.06
N THR A 39 4.65 -1.51 -2.97
CA THR A 39 5.41 -1.61 -1.72
C THR A 39 6.39 -0.46 -1.48
N GLN A 40 6.65 0.38 -2.49
CA GLN A 40 7.55 1.52 -2.35
C GLN A 40 6.83 2.72 -1.73
N ILE A 41 7.16 3.00 -0.48
CA ILE A 41 6.72 4.17 0.26
C ILE A 41 7.50 5.38 -0.25
N ARG A 42 6.83 6.39 -0.81
CA ARG A 42 7.49 7.64 -1.20
C ARG A 42 7.88 8.45 0.05
N PRO A 43 8.94 9.27 0.03
CA PRO A 43 9.31 10.09 1.18
C PRO A 43 8.17 10.99 1.70
N ALA A 44 7.33 11.50 0.80
CA ALA A 44 6.16 12.31 1.14
C ALA A 44 5.04 11.54 1.84
N GLU A 45 5.05 10.20 1.79
CA GLU A 45 4.09 9.33 2.48
C GLU A 45 4.51 9.05 3.93
N VAL A 46 5.74 9.38 4.32
CA VAL A 46 6.25 9.15 5.68
C VAL A 46 5.88 10.33 6.57
N LEU A 47 5.07 10.08 7.59
CA LEU A 47 4.68 11.11 8.57
C LEU A 47 5.77 11.30 9.61
N PHE A 48 6.24 10.22 10.23
CA PHE A 48 7.32 10.24 11.23
C PHE A 48 7.92 8.85 11.44
N ARG A 49 9.07 8.81 12.13
CA ARG A 49 9.80 7.58 12.47
C ARG A 49 9.69 7.34 13.97
N LEU A 50 9.28 6.14 14.35
CA LEU A 50 9.26 5.69 15.73
C LEU A 50 10.51 4.87 16.02
N ARG A 51 11.22 5.22 17.10
CA ARG A 51 12.34 4.44 17.62
C ARG A 51 11.82 3.54 18.72
N ARG A 52 12.15 2.25 18.65
CA ARG A 52 11.88 1.34 19.76
C ARG A 52 12.84 1.67 20.91
N ALA A 53 12.33 1.61 22.14
CA ALA A 53 13.20 1.59 23.31
C ALA A 53 14.21 0.43 23.17
N PRO A 54 15.44 0.57 23.68
CA PRO A 54 16.48 -0.44 23.48
C PRO A 54 16.03 -1.78 24.06
N ALA A 55 15.75 -2.75 23.18
CA ALA A 55 15.52 -4.14 23.54
C ALA A 55 16.76 -4.97 23.16
N ARG A 56 17.02 -6.05 23.89
CA ARG A 56 18.24 -6.90 23.84
C ARG A 56 18.50 -7.61 22.50
N HIS A 57 17.69 -7.43 21.48
CA HIS A 57 17.84 -8.04 20.15
C HIS A 57 17.94 -6.94 19.09
N PRO A 58 18.66 -7.14 17.97
CA PRO A 58 18.83 -6.08 16.99
C PRO A 58 17.50 -5.87 16.27
N PRO A 59 16.74 -4.78 16.51
CA PRO A 59 15.52 -4.57 15.77
C PRO A 59 15.86 -3.61 14.63
N PHE A 60 15.10 -3.68 13.54
CA PHE A 60 15.02 -2.58 12.59
C PHE A 60 14.99 -1.24 13.36
N GLU A 61 15.95 -0.37 13.06
CA GLU A 61 16.29 0.81 13.88
C GLU A 61 15.08 1.75 14.05
N HIS A 62 14.16 1.72 13.08
CA HIS A 62 12.99 2.57 13.01
C HIS A 62 11.76 1.82 12.50
N VAL A 63 10.60 2.14 13.06
CA VAL A 63 9.28 1.84 12.49
C VAL A 63 8.80 3.10 11.77
N LEU A 64 8.42 2.97 10.49
CA LEU A 64 7.86 4.09 9.73
C LEU A 64 6.36 4.18 9.98
N VAL A 65 5.88 5.37 10.33
CA VAL A 65 4.45 5.69 10.28
C VAL A 65 4.20 6.40 8.96
N VAL A 66 3.31 5.82 8.16
CA VAL A 66 3.05 6.25 6.78
C VAL A 66 1.57 6.51 6.56
N ILE A 67 1.25 7.45 5.70
CA ILE A 67 -0.12 7.73 5.30
C ILE A 67 -0.50 6.85 4.11
N ASN A 68 -1.64 6.18 4.19
CA ASN A 68 -2.23 5.55 3.02
C ASN A 68 -2.82 6.64 2.12
N VAL A 69 -2.12 6.97 1.03
CA VAL A 69 -2.55 7.99 0.05
C VAL A 69 -3.68 7.54 -0.87
N SER A 70 -4.10 6.28 -0.78
CA SER A 70 -5.30 5.75 -1.42
C SER A 70 -6.12 4.98 -0.39
N PRO A 71 -6.61 5.66 0.66
CA PRO A 71 -7.40 5.01 1.69
C PRO A 71 -8.69 4.45 1.07
N LEU A 72 -9.13 3.31 1.57
CA LEU A 72 -10.52 2.93 1.40
C LEU A 72 -11.31 3.80 2.39
N GLU A 73 -11.98 4.83 1.88
CA GLU A 73 -12.87 5.67 2.70
C GLU A 73 -13.96 4.78 3.30
N ARG A 74 -14.11 4.74 4.63
CA ARG A 74 -15.26 4.03 5.21
C ARG A 74 -16.55 4.79 4.87
N GLY A 75 -17.66 4.07 4.79
CA GLY A 75 -18.99 4.68 4.96
C GLY A 75 -19.16 5.30 6.34
#